data_AF-A0A1H1G919-F1
#
_entry.id   AF-A0A1H1G919-F1
#
_cell.length_a   1.000
_cell.length_b   1.000
_cell.length_c   1.000
_cell.angle_alpha   90.00
_cell.angle_beta   90.00
_cell.angle_gamma   90.00
#
_symmetry.space_group_name_H-M   'P 1'
#
loop_
_entity.id
_entity.type
_entity.pdbx_description
1 polymer ?
#
loop_
_entity_poly.entity_id
_entity_poly.type
_entity_poly.pdbx_seq_one_letter_code
_entity_poly.pdbx_strand_id
1 'polypeptide(L)'
;METYELPELFQLVASYDKSFESLAYPKTEQQQGKADLSAESWAAALGDIPADFAKSVVVEHYRRNSTSVTTSVIHREWVEYRNQQIQKAESAEIKAKRRPSAEESLRGWERATAALLEARGQDADEAIEDIRARRTVLQVKCPVCKALPGKGCVVNTGKRIQPLSNNNSHPSRFDAAGIEQQRPTMPPRTREYREEIPGAAPMPEE
;
A
#
# COMPACT_ATOMS: atom_id res chain seq x y z
N MET A 1 62.58 26.48 -26.49
CA MET A 1 61.42 25.65 -26.11
C MET A 1 60.54 26.59 -25.32
N GLU A 2 59.54 27.19 -25.99
CA GLU A 2 58.69 28.23 -25.41
C GLU A 2 57.74 27.59 -24.39
N THR A 3 57.82 28.05 -23.14
CA THR A 3 56.94 27.61 -22.06
C THR A 3 55.71 28.51 -22.04
N TYR A 4 54.62 28.03 -22.63
CA TYR A 4 53.32 28.70 -22.53
C TYR A 4 52.77 28.57 -21.10
N GLU A 5 52.33 29.68 -20.51
CA GLU A 5 51.62 29.64 -19.24
C GLU A 5 50.26 28.93 -19.43
N LEU A 6 49.84 28.16 -18.42
CA LEU A 6 48.58 27.39 -18.40
C LEU A 6 47.34 28.09 -18.99
N PRO A 7 47.13 29.42 -18.80
CA PRO A 7 46.00 30.13 -19.40
C PRO A 7 46.01 30.13 -20.93
N GLU A 8 47.18 30.21 -21.57
CA GLU A 8 47.29 30.28 -23.03
C GLU A 8 47.01 28.92 -23.69
N LEU A 9 47.37 27.82 -23.03
CA LEU A 9 47.03 26.47 -23.50
C LEU A 9 45.52 26.22 -23.48
N PHE A 10 44.80 26.73 -22.48
CA PHE A 10 43.34 26.62 -22.44
C PHE A 10 42.66 27.44 -23.53
N GLN A 11 43.17 28.64 -23.82
CA GLN A 11 42.68 29.46 -24.93
C GLN A 11 42.97 28.82 -26.30
N LEU A 12 44.14 28.20 -26.45
CA LEU A 12 44.50 27.49 -27.67
C LEU A 12 43.60 26.25 -27.89
N VAL A 13 43.34 25.46 -26.85
CA VAL A 13 42.46 24.28 -26.95
C VAL A 13 41.01 24.67 -27.22
N ALA A 14 40.52 25.75 -26.60
CA ALA A 14 39.18 26.28 -26.87
C ALA A 14 39.02 26.80 -28.32
N SER A 15 40.11 27.21 -28.96
CA SER A 15 40.09 27.62 -30.38
C SER A 15 39.93 26.46 -31.38
N TYR A 16 40.30 25.23 -30.98
CA TYR A 16 40.23 24.04 -31.83
C TYR A 16 38.93 23.25 -31.65
N ASP A 17 38.26 23.39 -30.52
CA ASP A 17 37.04 22.65 -30.21
C ASP A 17 36.01 23.55 -29.51
N LYS A 18 34.96 23.93 -30.26
CA LYS A 18 33.86 24.77 -29.78
C LYS A 18 33.14 24.20 -28.56
N SER A 19 33.30 22.91 -28.25
CA SER A 19 32.73 22.32 -27.04
C SER A 19 33.36 22.85 -25.74
N PHE A 20 34.56 23.44 -25.81
CA PHE A 20 35.27 24.02 -24.67
C PHE A 20 35.07 25.54 -24.49
N GLU A 21 34.38 26.22 -25.42
CA GLU A 21 34.10 27.67 -25.32
C GLU A 21 33.40 28.02 -23.99
N SER A 22 32.52 27.15 -23.49
CA SER A 22 31.79 27.38 -22.22
C SER A 22 32.67 27.27 -20.95
N LEU A 23 33.85 26.67 -21.06
CA LEU A 23 34.81 26.49 -19.97
C LEU A 23 35.94 27.53 -20.01
N ALA A 24 36.18 28.13 -21.19
CA ALA A 24 37.28 29.06 -21.43
C ALA A 24 36.97 30.51 -21.03
N TYR A 25 35.69 30.88 -20.91
CA TYR A 25 35.28 32.23 -20.54
C TYR A 25 34.71 32.29 -19.11
N PRO A 26 35.12 33.28 -18.29
CA PRO A 26 34.49 33.51 -17.00
C PRO A 26 32.99 33.77 -17.18
N LYS A 27 32.17 33.09 -16.39
CA LYS A 27 30.71 33.28 -16.39
C LYS A 27 30.38 34.75 -16.12
N THR A 28 29.43 35.30 -16.88
CA THR A 28 28.97 36.68 -16.66
C THR A 28 28.34 36.84 -15.28
N GLU A 29 28.32 38.05 -14.70
CA GLU A 29 27.65 38.33 -13.41
C GLU A 29 26.18 37.86 -13.41
N GLN A 30 25.49 37.95 -14.54
CA GLN A 30 24.13 37.42 -14.71
C GLN A 30 24.06 35.88 -14.63
N GLN A 31 25.08 35.17 -15.09
CA GLN A 31 25.16 33.70 -14.97
C GLN A 31 25.54 33.27 -13.56
N GLN A 32 26.38 34.05 -12.86
CA GLN A 32 26.69 33.84 -11.44
C GLN A 32 25.46 34.06 -10.57
N GLY A 33 24.74 35.17 -10.73
CA GLY A 33 23.49 35.42 -9.98
C GLY A 33 22.40 34.37 -10.22
N LYS A 34 22.31 33.81 -11.44
CA LYS A 34 21.41 32.66 -11.71
C LYS A 34 21.85 31.38 -11.00
N ALA A 35 23.16 31.15 -10.88
CA ALA A 35 23.68 30.00 -10.15
C ALA A 35 23.41 30.12 -8.64
N ASP A 36 23.57 31.32 -8.07
CA ASP A 36 23.30 31.59 -6.66
C ASP A 36 21.82 31.40 -6.31
N LEU A 37 20.91 31.97 -7.11
CA LEU A 37 19.46 31.77 -6.96
C LEU A 37 19.07 30.28 -7.09
N SER A 38 19.75 29.55 -7.98
CA SER A 38 19.53 28.11 -8.11
C SER A 38 20.02 27.35 -6.88
N ALA A 39 21.17 27.72 -6.32
CA ALA A 39 21.71 27.10 -5.12
C ALA A 39 20.82 27.36 -3.89
N GLU A 40 20.33 28.58 -3.72
CA GLU A 40 19.37 28.93 -2.66
C GLU A 40 18.07 28.13 -2.79
N SER A 41 17.50 28.03 -3.99
CA SER A 41 16.29 27.25 -4.22
C SER A 41 16.48 25.76 -3.95
N TRP A 42 17.65 25.21 -4.27
CA TRP A 42 18.00 23.82 -3.97
C TRP A 42 18.22 23.61 -2.47
N ALA A 43 18.90 24.54 -1.80
CA ALA A 43 19.10 24.50 -0.36
C ALA A 43 17.76 24.57 0.39
N ALA A 44 16.84 25.43 -0.04
CA ALA A 44 15.49 25.50 0.52
C ALA A 44 14.70 24.21 0.27
N ALA A 45 14.79 23.63 -0.93
CA ALA A 45 14.05 22.41 -1.29
C ALA A 45 14.60 21.14 -0.61
N LEU A 46 15.89 21.10 -0.30
CA LEU A 46 16.58 19.93 0.26
C LEU A 46 17.02 20.13 1.71
N GLY A 47 16.60 21.20 2.38
CA GLY A 47 17.11 21.60 3.71
C GLY A 47 16.99 20.53 4.80
N ASP A 48 15.97 19.66 4.71
CA ASP A 48 15.74 18.56 5.64
C ASP A 48 16.40 17.23 5.23
N ILE A 49 17.15 17.22 4.12
CA ILE A 49 17.75 16.03 3.52
C ILE A 49 19.25 16.00 3.80
N PRO A 50 19.78 14.92 4.42
CA PRO A 50 21.22 14.77 4.62
C PRO A 50 21.99 14.84 3.30
N ALA A 51 23.09 15.60 3.27
CA ALA A 51 23.88 15.81 2.06
C ALA A 51 24.41 14.48 1.46
N ASP A 52 24.82 13.54 2.31
CA ASP A 52 25.27 12.21 1.88
C ASP A 52 24.16 11.41 1.19
N PHE A 53 22.92 11.54 1.68
CA PHE A 53 21.76 10.91 1.05
C PHE A 53 21.49 11.52 -0.32
N ALA A 54 21.42 12.85 -0.41
CA ALA A 54 21.22 13.56 -1.68
C ALA A 54 22.30 13.18 -2.71
N LYS A 55 23.57 13.12 -2.30
CA LYS A 55 24.69 12.66 -3.13
C LYS A 55 24.48 11.24 -3.66
N SER A 56 24.04 10.32 -2.81
CA SER A 56 23.79 8.92 -3.22
C SER A 56 22.69 8.82 -4.27
N VAL A 57 21.61 9.61 -4.14
CA VAL A 57 20.51 9.65 -5.10
C VAL A 57 20.97 10.21 -6.45
N VAL A 58 21.76 11.28 -6.45
CA VAL A 58 22.31 11.86 -7.67
C VAL A 58 23.19 10.84 -8.41
N VAL A 59 24.07 10.14 -7.70
CA VAL A 59 24.94 9.11 -8.28
C VAL A 59 24.12 7.97 -8.89
N GLU A 60 23.14 7.44 -8.16
CA GLU A 60 22.26 6.39 -8.67
C GLU A 60 21.39 6.85 -9.85
N HIS A 61 20.95 8.10 -9.86
CA HIS A 61 20.17 8.66 -10.96
C HIS A 61 20.97 8.65 -12.26
N TYR A 62 22.22 9.13 -12.24
CA TYR A 62 23.07 9.18 -13.42
C TYR A 62 23.64 7.82 -13.85
N ARG A 63 23.64 6.81 -12.96
CA ARG A 63 23.92 5.42 -13.36
C ARG A 63 22.81 4.83 -14.24
N ARG A 64 21.58 5.30 -14.07
CA ARG A 64 20.38 4.71 -14.71
C ARG A 64 19.81 5.59 -15.82
N ASN A 65 20.03 6.90 -15.75
CA ASN A 65 19.43 7.89 -16.65
C ASN A 65 20.50 8.83 -17.17
N SER A 66 20.33 9.30 -18.41
CA SER A 66 21.16 10.35 -19.02
C SER A 66 20.60 11.76 -18.80
N THR A 67 19.46 11.88 -18.11
CA THR A 67 18.77 13.15 -17.88
C THR A 67 19.28 13.86 -16.63
N SER A 68 19.10 15.18 -16.59
CA SER A 68 19.40 15.97 -15.40
C SER A 68 18.50 15.59 -14.22
N VAL A 69 19.12 15.43 -13.05
CA VAL A 69 18.40 15.20 -11.79
C VAL A 69 17.72 16.49 -11.31
N THR A 70 16.50 16.35 -10.78
CA THR A 70 15.75 17.45 -10.17
C THR A 70 15.67 17.28 -8.66
N THR A 71 15.49 18.37 -7.93
CA THR A 71 15.29 18.35 -6.46
C THR A 71 14.08 17.50 -6.05
N SER A 72 13.03 17.48 -6.86
CA SER A 72 11.84 16.66 -6.63
C SER A 72 12.13 15.16 -6.60
N VAL A 73 13.08 14.68 -7.42
CA VAL A 73 13.53 13.28 -7.40
C VAL A 73 14.20 12.98 -6.06
N ILE A 74 15.14 13.84 -5.64
CA ILE A 74 15.86 13.66 -4.37
C ILE A 74 14.91 13.67 -3.18
N HIS A 75 13.96 14.61 -3.16
CA HIS A 75 12.96 14.71 -2.10
C HIS A 75 12.04 13.48 -2.05
N ARG A 76 11.58 12.98 -3.20
CA ARG A 76 10.75 11.77 -3.27
C ARG A 76 11.47 10.56 -2.68
N GLU A 77 12.71 10.31 -3.10
CA GLU A 77 13.52 9.20 -2.59
C GLU A 77 13.75 9.31 -1.07
N TRP A 78 13.90 10.54 -0.54
CA TRP A 78 14.04 10.77 0.90
C TRP A 78 12.77 10.43 1.68
N VAL A 79 11.60 10.85 1.19
CA VAL A 79 10.32 10.52 1.82
C VAL A 79 10.09 9.02 1.81
N GLU A 80 10.36 8.35 0.69
CA GLU A 80 10.27 6.89 0.59
C GLU A 80 11.21 6.19 1.55
N TYR A 81 12.47 6.62 1.63
CA TYR A 81 13.44 6.10 2.59
C TYR A 81 12.96 6.25 4.04
N ARG A 82 12.48 7.45 4.43
CA ARG A 82 11.96 7.68 5.79
C ARG A 82 10.76 6.78 6.10
N ASN A 83 9.81 6.67 5.18
CA ASN A 83 8.64 5.80 5.36
C ASN A 83 9.05 4.34 5.54
N GLN A 84 10.05 3.86 4.78
CA GLN A 84 10.57 2.50 4.95
C GLN A 84 11.25 2.31 6.31
N GLN A 85 11.96 3.31 6.84
CA GLN A 85 12.54 3.22 8.18
C GLN A 85 11.47 3.19 9.27
N ILE A 86 10.40 3.99 9.15
CA ILE A 86 9.27 3.97 10.07
C ILE A 86 8.61 2.59 10.06
N GLN A 87 8.28 2.04 8.89
CA GLN A 87 7.69 0.71 8.78
C GLN A 87 8.61 -0.39 9.33
N LYS A 88 9.93 -0.27 9.14
CA LYS A 88 10.90 -1.20 9.74
C LYS A 88 10.91 -1.10 11.26
N ALA A 89 10.85 0.10 11.82
CA ALA A 89 10.79 0.30 13.27
C ALA A 89 9.48 -0.25 13.85
N GLU A 90 8.33 0.06 13.24
CA GLU A 90 7.02 -0.45 13.65
C GLU A 90 6.96 -1.98 13.57
N SER A 91 7.45 -2.55 12.46
CA SER A 91 7.48 -4.01 12.30
C SER A 91 8.47 -4.69 13.27
N ALA A 92 9.59 -4.04 13.60
CA ALA A 92 10.50 -4.52 14.63
C ALA A 92 9.85 -4.50 16.02
N GLU A 93 9.10 -3.45 16.34
CA GLU A 93 8.34 -3.35 17.59
C GLU A 93 7.25 -4.43 17.67
N ILE A 94 6.50 -4.67 16.58
CA ILE A 94 5.51 -5.76 16.49
C ILE A 94 6.18 -7.14 16.66
N LYS A 95 7.37 -7.34 16.07
CA LYS A 95 8.14 -8.59 16.22
C LYS A 95 8.72 -8.77 17.63
N ALA A 96 9.05 -7.67 18.31
CA ALA A 96 9.56 -7.69 19.68
C ALA A 96 8.45 -8.00 20.71
N LYS A 97 7.19 -7.65 20.41
CA LYS A 97 6.04 -8.01 21.23
C LYS A 97 5.83 -9.53 21.23
N ARG A 98 5.50 -10.07 22.41
CA ARG A 98 5.13 -11.50 22.55
C ARG A 98 3.99 -11.80 21.60
N ARG A 99 4.16 -12.82 20.74
CA ARG A 99 3.06 -13.31 19.92
C ARG A 99 1.91 -13.72 20.84
N PRO A 100 0.68 -13.23 20.60
CA PRO A 100 -0.47 -13.67 21.37
C PRO A 100 -0.59 -15.19 21.26
N SER A 101 -0.99 -15.83 22.34
CA SER A 101 -1.39 -17.23 22.30
C SER A 101 -2.53 -17.43 21.29
N ALA A 102 -2.75 -18.67 20.88
CA ALA A 102 -3.88 -19.00 20.00
C ALA A 102 -5.22 -18.57 20.62
N GLU A 103 -5.37 -18.70 21.94
CA GLU A 103 -6.58 -18.31 22.66
C GLU A 103 -6.77 -16.78 22.69
N GLU A 104 -5.71 -16.01 22.93
CA GLU A 104 -5.77 -14.55 22.90
C GLU A 104 -6.09 -14.02 21.50
N SER A 105 -5.49 -14.61 20.46
CA SER A 105 -5.80 -14.30 19.06
C SER A 105 -7.27 -14.55 18.74
N LEU A 106 -7.84 -15.65 19.23
CA LEU A 106 -9.24 -15.99 19.03
C LEU A 106 -10.17 -14.98 19.71
N ARG A 107 -9.89 -14.62 20.97
CA ARG A 107 -10.68 -13.60 21.69
C ARG A 107 -10.58 -12.23 21.01
N GLY A 108 -9.40 -11.86 20.51
CA GLY A 108 -9.21 -10.63 19.75
C GLY A 108 -10.04 -10.60 18.47
N TRP A 109 -10.08 -11.72 17.76
CA TRP A 109 -10.90 -11.87 16.56
C TRP A 109 -12.41 -11.85 16.85
N GLU A 110 -12.86 -12.53 17.92
CA GLU A 110 -14.26 -12.48 18.36
C GLU A 110 -14.70 -11.04 18.66
N ARG A 111 -13.90 -10.26 19.40
CA ARG A 111 -14.20 -8.85 19.70
C ARG A 111 -14.22 -7.95 18.47
N ALA A 112 -13.25 -8.12 17.57
CA ALA A 112 -13.21 -7.33 16.33
C ALA A 112 -14.42 -7.63 15.44
N THR A 113 -14.85 -8.89 15.39
CA THR A 113 -16.02 -9.30 14.62
C THR A 113 -17.31 -8.80 15.26
N ALA A 114 -17.43 -8.86 16.59
CA ALA A 114 -18.54 -8.30 17.35
C ALA A 114 -18.74 -6.80 17.05
N ALA A 115 -17.67 -6.00 17.15
CA ALA A 115 -17.71 -4.57 16.88
C ALA A 115 -18.10 -4.24 15.42
N LEU A 116 -17.65 -5.05 14.46
CA LEU A 116 -18.03 -4.88 13.05
C LEU A 116 -19.52 -5.18 12.78
N LEU A 117 -20.12 -6.08 13.57
CA LEU A 117 -21.51 -6.50 13.42
C LEU A 117 -22.47 -5.57 14.15
N GLU A 118 -22.07 -5.09 15.33
CA GLU A 118 -22.74 -3.99 16.03
C GLU A 118 -22.78 -2.73 15.15
N ALA A 119 -21.67 -2.38 14.49
CA ALA A 119 -21.63 -1.28 13.51
C ALA A 119 -22.54 -1.48 12.29
N ARG A 120 -22.98 -2.72 12.02
CA ARG A 120 -23.95 -3.06 10.96
C ARG A 120 -25.38 -3.18 11.48
N GLY A 121 -25.63 -2.89 12.76
CA GLY A 121 -26.95 -2.99 13.39
C GLY A 121 -27.40 -4.42 13.66
N GLN A 122 -26.48 -5.39 13.72
CA GLN A 122 -26.76 -6.76 14.13
C GLN A 122 -26.41 -6.94 15.61
N ASP A 123 -27.13 -7.82 16.31
CA ASP A 123 -26.78 -8.19 17.68
C ASP A 123 -25.41 -8.88 17.70
N ALA A 124 -24.48 -8.30 18.45
CA ALA A 124 -23.12 -8.78 18.55
C ALA A 124 -23.06 -10.16 19.22
N ASP A 125 -23.89 -10.42 20.22
CA ASP A 125 -23.84 -11.66 21.00
C ASP A 125 -24.39 -12.83 20.17
N GLU A 126 -25.54 -12.64 19.50
CA GLU A 126 -26.13 -13.64 18.60
C GLU A 126 -25.15 -14.03 17.48
N ALA A 127 -24.44 -13.04 16.93
CA ALA A 127 -23.52 -13.32 15.84
C ALA A 127 -22.20 -13.97 16.28
N ILE A 128 -21.71 -13.67 17.49
CA ILE A 128 -20.59 -14.41 18.09
C ILE A 128 -20.98 -15.88 18.31
N GLU A 129 -22.21 -16.14 18.74
CA GLU A 129 -22.73 -17.51 18.89
C GLU A 129 -22.79 -18.25 17.55
N ASP A 130 -23.32 -17.62 16.49
CA ASP A 130 -23.32 -18.19 15.13
C ASP A 130 -21.89 -18.49 14.66
N ILE A 131 -20.94 -17.59 14.91
CA ILE A 131 -19.53 -17.78 14.59
C ILE A 131 -18.92 -18.99 15.33
N ARG A 132 -19.17 -19.10 16.64
CA ARG A 132 -18.70 -20.22 17.46
C ARG A 132 -19.31 -21.53 16.99
N ALA A 133 -20.61 -21.53 16.68
CA ALA A 133 -21.33 -22.67 16.13
C ALA A 133 -20.70 -23.11 14.80
N ARG A 134 -20.49 -22.19 13.85
CA ARG A 134 -19.84 -22.48 12.55
C ARG A 134 -18.43 -23.04 12.70
N ARG A 135 -17.66 -22.56 13.67
CA ARG A 135 -16.33 -23.08 13.94
C ARG A 135 -16.38 -24.54 14.39
N THR A 136 -17.29 -24.88 15.30
CA THR A 136 -17.50 -26.25 15.77
C THR A 136 -17.97 -27.16 14.62
N VAL A 137 -18.84 -26.67 13.74
CA VAL A 137 -19.29 -27.38 12.52
C VAL A 137 -18.11 -27.69 11.58
N LEU A 138 -17.13 -26.80 11.48
CA LEU A 138 -15.92 -27.05 10.69
C LEU A 138 -14.97 -28.06 11.33
N GLN A 139 -15.07 -28.37 12.63
CA GLN A 139 -14.21 -29.37 13.28
C GLN A 139 -14.57 -30.80 12.92
N VAL A 140 -15.79 -31.06 12.45
CA VAL A 140 -16.23 -32.39 12.01
C VAL A 140 -16.06 -32.57 10.50
N LYS A 141 -15.85 -33.81 10.05
CA LYS A 141 -15.82 -34.14 8.62
C LYS A 141 -17.24 -34.05 8.03
N CYS A 142 -17.39 -33.46 6.85
CA CYS A 142 -18.70 -33.38 6.21
C CYS A 142 -19.17 -34.77 5.71
N PRO A 143 -20.37 -35.25 6.09
CA PRO A 143 -20.87 -36.53 5.60
C PRO A 143 -21.18 -36.55 4.10
N VAL A 144 -21.56 -35.40 3.52
CA VAL A 144 -22.02 -35.27 2.12
C VAL A 144 -20.85 -35.13 1.16
N CYS A 145 -20.12 -34.01 1.20
CA CYS A 145 -19.02 -33.74 0.26
C CYS A 145 -17.65 -34.28 0.74
N LYS A 146 -17.62 -34.99 1.88
CA LYS A 146 -16.41 -35.55 2.50
C LYS A 146 -15.30 -34.54 2.82
N ALA A 147 -15.62 -33.24 2.86
CA ALA A 147 -14.70 -32.19 3.28
C ALA A 147 -14.11 -32.49 4.67
N LEU A 148 -12.78 -32.36 4.77
CA LEU A 148 -12.04 -32.61 6.02
C LEU A 148 -12.32 -31.53 7.08
N PRO A 149 -12.03 -31.83 8.36
CA PRO A 149 -11.99 -30.81 9.41
C PRO A 149 -11.18 -29.58 9.00
N GLY A 150 -11.70 -28.39 9.29
CA GLY A 150 -11.13 -27.09 8.93
C GLY A 150 -11.32 -26.66 7.46
N LYS A 151 -11.88 -27.51 6.60
CA LYS A 151 -12.18 -27.17 5.20
C LYS A 151 -13.66 -26.86 5.01
N GLY A 152 -13.96 -25.82 4.23
CA GLY A 152 -15.33 -25.46 3.85
C GLY A 152 -16.00 -26.55 3.01
N CYS A 153 -17.33 -26.58 3.02
CA CYS A 153 -18.09 -27.50 2.18
C CYS A 153 -18.10 -27.01 0.73
N VAL A 154 -18.11 -27.97 -0.21
CA VAL A 154 -18.18 -27.71 -1.65
C VAL A 154 -19.36 -28.46 -2.27
N VAL A 155 -19.99 -27.87 -3.28
CA VAL A 155 -20.95 -28.53 -4.16
C VAL A 155 -20.20 -29.05 -5.38
N ASN A 156 -20.46 -30.29 -5.75
CA ASN A 156 -19.99 -30.88 -7.01
C ASN A 156 -21.16 -30.91 -8.02
N THR A 157 -21.13 -30.04 -9.01
CA THR A 157 -22.14 -29.96 -10.08
C THR A 157 -21.72 -30.73 -11.34
N GLY A 158 -20.79 -31.69 -11.22
CA GLY A 158 -20.31 -32.55 -12.31
C GLY A 158 -19.34 -31.86 -13.27
N LYS A 159 -19.49 -30.55 -13.52
CA LYS A 159 -18.55 -29.76 -14.34
C LYS A 159 -17.52 -28.97 -13.52
N ARG A 160 -17.84 -28.60 -12.26
CA ARG A 160 -16.95 -27.84 -11.37
C ARG A 160 -17.22 -28.17 -9.90
N ILE A 161 -16.17 -28.07 -9.09
CA ILE A 161 -16.26 -28.04 -7.62
C ILE A 161 -16.32 -26.57 -7.22
N GLN A 162 -17.41 -26.15 -6.58
CA GLN A 162 -17.58 -24.78 -6.13
C GLN A 162 -17.84 -24.74 -4.62
N PRO A 163 -17.30 -23.75 -3.89
CA PRO A 163 -17.72 -23.50 -2.51
C PRO A 163 -19.24 -23.31 -2.43
N LEU A 164 -19.87 -23.77 -1.34
CA LEU A 164 -21.27 -23.41 -1.10
C LEU A 164 -21.40 -21.88 -0.99
N SER A 165 -22.50 -21.34 -1.51
CA SER A 165 -22.77 -19.91 -1.40
C SER A 165 -22.69 -19.47 0.07
N ASN A 166 -21.97 -18.38 0.30
CA ASN A 166 -21.69 -17.79 1.62
C ASN A 166 -20.87 -18.67 2.60
N ASN A 167 -20.04 -19.60 2.11
CA ASN A 167 -19.26 -20.52 2.97
C ASN A 167 -20.15 -21.35 3.91
N ASN A 168 -21.41 -21.60 3.53
CA ASN A 168 -22.30 -22.44 4.31
C ASN A 168 -21.80 -23.89 4.30
N SER A 169 -21.96 -24.59 5.42
CA SER A 169 -21.74 -26.04 5.46
C SER A 169 -23.01 -26.79 5.03
N HIS A 170 -22.87 -28.01 4.53
CA HIS A 170 -24.04 -28.86 4.29
C HIS A 170 -24.79 -29.07 5.63
N PRO A 171 -26.13 -29.09 5.64
CA PRO A 171 -26.93 -29.33 6.86
C PRO A 171 -26.47 -30.56 7.64
N SER A 172 -26.16 -31.66 6.94
CA SER A 172 -25.66 -32.89 7.57
C SER A 172 -24.34 -32.73 8.32
N ARG A 173 -23.58 -31.66 8.07
CA ARG A 173 -22.38 -31.34 8.85
C ARG A 173 -22.73 -30.63 10.17
N PHE A 174 -23.80 -29.84 10.20
CA PHE A 174 -24.34 -29.26 11.42
C PHE A 174 -24.90 -30.37 12.33
N ASP A 175 -25.67 -31.31 11.74
CA ASP A 175 -26.18 -32.49 12.45
C ASP A 175 -25.03 -33.33 13.05
N ALA A 176 -23.97 -33.57 12.26
CA ALA A 176 -22.79 -34.31 12.71
C ALA A 176 -21.99 -33.58 13.80
N ALA A 177 -22.13 -32.27 13.91
CA ALA A 177 -21.50 -31.46 14.97
C ALA A 177 -22.40 -31.31 16.21
N GLY A 178 -23.65 -31.81 16.18
CA GLY A 178 -24.62 -31.65 17.25
C GLY A 178 -25.11 -30.20 17.42
N ILE A 179 -25.09 -29.42 16.33
CA ILE A 179 -25.44 -28.00 16.35
C ILE A 179 -26.69 -27.80 15.51
N GLU A 180 -27.71 -27.18 16.09
CA GLU A 180 -28.90 -26.79 15.34
C GLU A 180 -28.53 -25.73 14.31
N GLN A 181 -28.92 -25.95 13.05
CA GLN A 181 -28.64 -25.00 11.99
C GLN A 181 -29.46 -23.73 12.21
N GLN A 182 -28.86 -22.72 12.82
CA GLN A 182 -29.43 -21.38 12.85
C GLN A 182 -29.57 -20.90 11.40
N ARG A 183 -30.82 -20.59 10.99
CA ARG A 183 -31.04 -19.95 9.69
C ARG A 183 -30.23 -18.66 9.69
N PRO A 184 -29.54 -18.31 8.59
CA PRO A 184 -28.84 -17.04 8.54
C PRO A 184 -29.83 -15.92 8.83
N THR A 185 -29.62 -15.18 9.93
CA THR A 185 -30.20 -13.84 10.16
C THR A 185 -29.53 -12.86 9.21
N MET A 186 -29.63 -13.12 7.90
CA MET A 186 -29.52 -12.05 6.92
C MET A 186 -30.93 -11.57 6.65
N PRO A 187 -31.17 -10.25 6.64
CA PRO A 187 -32.39 -9.73 6.08
C PRO A 187 -32.52 -10.29 4.65
N PRO A 188 -33.75 -10.59 4.18
CA PRO A 188 -33.93 -10.94 2.79
C PRO A 188 -33.23 -9.87 1.95
N ARG A 189 -32.40 -10.29 0.98
CA ARG A 189 -32.00 -9.37 -0.10
C ARG A 189 -33.25 -9.09 -0.91
N THR A 190 -34.16 -8.28 -0.37
CA THR A 190 -35.17 -7.62 -1.18
C THR A 190 -34.39 -6.74 -2.15
N ARG A 191 -34.57 -7.03 -3.43
CA ARG A 191 -34.04 -6.25 -4.54
C ARG A 191 -34.79 -4.93 -4.71
N GLU A 192 -35.47 -4.47 -3.67
CA GLU A 192 -36.43 -3.36 -3.67
C GLU A 192 -35.94 -2.33 -2.67
N TYR A 193 -34.95 -1.56 -3.07
CA TYR A 193 -34.72 -0.22 -2.53
C TYR A 193 -34.02 0.60 -3.61
N ARG A 194 -34.76 0.86 -4.70
CA ARG A 194 -34.58 2.08 -5.47
C ARG A 194 -35.64 3.04 -4.96
N GLU A 195 -35.50 3.50 -3.73
CA GLU A 195 -36.19 4.71 -3.33
C GLU A 195 -35.56 5.85 -4.13
N GLU A 196 -36.41 6.40 -4.98
CA GLU A 196 -36.23 7.61 -5.73
C GLU A 196 -35.68 8.69 -4.79
N ILE A 197 -34.49 9.20 -5.09
CA ILE A 197 -33.99 10.44 -4.47
C ILE A 197 -34.97 11.54 -4.90
N PRO A 198 -35.77 12.13 -3.99
CA PRO A 198 -36.58 13.29 -4.35
C PRO A 198 -35.66 14.51 -4.28
N GLY A 199 -35.24 15.02 -5.44
CA GLY A 199 -34.56 16.31 -5.51
C GLY A 199 -33.35 16.35 -6.43
N ALA A 200 -33.58 16.25 -7.73
CA ALA A 200 -32.75 16.95 -8.70
C ALA A 200 -33.71 17.73 -9.62
N ALA A 201 -33.86 19.02 -9.34
CA ALA A 201 -34.57 19.92 -10.24
C ALA A 201 -33.86 19.90 -11.61
N PRO A 202 -34.61 19.86 -12.73
CA PRO A 202 -33.99 20.01 -14.04
C PRO A 202 -33.38 21.41 -14.17
N MET A 203 -32.10 21.46 -14.52
CA MET A 203 -31.42 22.69 -14.93
C MET A 203 -32.13 23.26 -16.17
N PRO A 204 -32.35 24.58 -16.25
CA PRO A 204 -32.89 25.20 -17.45
C PRO A 204 -31.85 25.11 -18.59
N GLU A 205 -32.32 24.76 -19.77
CA GLU A 205 -31.58 24.88 -21.02
C GLU A 205 -31.45 26.37 -21.37
N GLU A 206 -30.21 26.83 -21.54
CA GLU A 206 -29.86 28.00 -22.37
C GLU A 206 -28.98 27.51 -23.52
#